data_AF-A7MTS1-F1
#
_entry.id   AF-A7MTS1-F1
#
_cell.length_a   1.000
_cell.length_b   1.000
_cell.length_c   1.000
_cell.angle_alpha   90.00
_cell.angle_beta   90.00
_cell.angle_gamma   90.00
#
_symmetry.space_group_name_H-M   'P 1'
#
loop_
_entity.id
_entity.type
_entity.pdbx_description
1 polymer ?
#
loop_
_entity_poly.entity_id
_entity_poly.type
_entity_poly.pdbx_seq_one_letter_code
_entity_poly.pdbx_strand_id
1 'polypeptide(L)'
;MQGGFVVPSAYGRWYLHRDGTVRNDKQTSTLSSVDVSATAFKVTFELTSGESATIWRDSCEDVAYRQLCLILRQWKMGAEAPI
;
A
#
# COMPACT_ATOMS: atom_id res chain seq x y z
N MET A 1 -6.32 -15.24 -26.55
CA MET A 1 -7.15 -14.38 -25.68
C MET A 1 -6.30 -14.03 -24.47
N GLN A 2 -5.79 -12.80 -24.38
CA GLN A 2 -5.08 -12.34 -23.17
C GLN A 2 -6.15 -11.91 -22.17
N GLY A 3 -6.40 -12.74 -21.16
CA GLY A 3 -7.29 -12.38 -20.05
C GLY A 3 -6.64 -11.27 -19.25
N GLY A 4 -7.22 -10.07 -19.27
CA GLY A 4 -6.78 -8.99 -18.39
C GLY A 4 -6.99 -9.40 -16.94
N PHE A 5 -5.90 -9.52 -16.18
CA PHE A 5 -5.98 -9.70 -14.73
C PHE A 5 -6.40 -8.36 -14.12
N VAL A 6 -7.68 -8.24 -13.76
CA VAL A 6 -8.15 -7.15 -12.90
C VAL A 6 -7.77 -7.52 -11.48
N VAL A 7 -6.71 -6.91 -10.96
CA VAL A 7 -6.37 -7.02 -9.53
C VAL A 7 -7.45 -6.27 -8.76
N PRO A 8 -8.16 -6.91 -7.82
CA PRO A 8 -9.18 -6.22 -7.03
C PRO A 8 -8.54 -5.06 -6.27
N SER A 9 -9.19 -3.90 -6.32
CA SER A 9 -8.82 -2.78 -5.45
C SER A 9 -9.05 -3.16 -4.00
N ALA A 10 -8.23 -2.62 -3.11
CA ALA A 10 -8.45 -2.82 -1.69
C ALA A 10 -9.73 -2.05 -1.29
N TYR A 11 -10.70 -2.76 -0.73
CA TYR A 11 -11.90 -2.17 -0.14
C TYR A 11 -11.75 -2.12 1.39
N GLY A 12 -12.32 -1.09 2.02
CA GLY A 12 -12.29 -0.92 3.48
C GLY A 12 -11.20 0.03 3.98
N ARG A 13 -10.98 0.05 5.29
CA ARG A 13 -10.02 0.96 5.93
C ARG A 13 -8.66 0.29 6.06
N TRP A 14 -7.64 0.96 5.53
CA TRP A 14 -6.26 0.50 5.59
C TRP A 14 -5.44 1.48 6.43
N TYR A 15 -4.78 0.94 7.45
CA TYR A 15 -3.87 1.69 8.31
C TYR A 15 -2.47 1.13 8.10
N LEU A 16 -1.55 1.98 7.66
CA LEU A 16 -0.16 1.60 7.42
C LEU A 16 0.76 2.42 8.31
N HIS A 17 1.71 1.73 8.95
CA HIS A 17 2.74 2.31 9.77
C HIS A 17 4.11 2.23 9.07
N ARG A 18 5.05 3.10 9.48
CA ARG A 18 6.37 3.22 8.82
C ARG A 18 7.26 2.00 9.00
N ASP A 19 7.05 1.23 10.07
CA ASP A 19 7.72 -0.05 10.29
C ASP A 19 7.22 -1.18 9.36
N GLY A 20 6.21 -0.89 8.53
CA GLY A 20 5.59 -1.84 7.63
C GLY A 20 4.40 -2.58 8.22
N THR A 21 3.96 -2.26 9.43
CA THR A 21 2.71 -2.81 9.99
C THR A 21 1.52 -2.31 9.17
N VAL A 22 0.69 -3.24 8.73
CA VAL A 22 -0.54 -2.96 8.00
C VAL A 22 -1.72 -3.57 8.76
N ARG A 23 -2.73 -2.75 9.03
CA ARG A 23 -3.98 -3.18 9.64
C ARG A 23 -5.15 -2.86 8.72
N ASN A 24 -5.98 -3.86 8.48
CA ASN A 24 -7.28 -3.72 7.83
C ASN A 24 -8.38 -4.31 8.74
N ASP A 25 -9.62 -4.33 8.25
CA ASP A 25 -10.77 -4.82 9.02
C ASP A 25 -10.70 -6.33 9.33
N LYS A 26 -9.85 -7.09 8.62
CA LYS A 26 -9.72 -8.55 8.76
C LYS A 26 -8.55 -8.94 9.65
N GLN A 27 -7.42 -8.23 9.53
CA GLN A 27 -6.16 -8.67 10.12
C GLN A 27 -5.16 -7.52 10.33
N THR A 28 -4.15 -7.82 11.13
CA THR A 28 -2.90 -7.08 11.20
C THR A 28 -1.79 -7.96 10.64
N SER A 29 -1.01 -7.44 9.70
CA SER A 29 0.11 -8.13 9.07
C SER A 29 1.25 -7.12 8.82
N THR A 30 2.30 -7.54 8.14
CA THR A 30 3.44 -6.69 7.78
C THR A 30 3.62 -6.65 6.27
N LEU A 31 4.19 -5.56 5.75
CA LEU A 31 4.57 -5.45 4.35
C LEU A 31 5.64 -6.50 4.00
N SER A 32 5.45 -7.16 2.86
CA SER A 32 6.44 -8.03 2.23
C SER A 32 7.06 -7.35 1.00
N SER A 33 6.24 -6.65 0.21
CA SER A 33 6.69 -5.92 -0.98
C SER A 33 5.83 -4.69 -1.24
N VAL A 34 6.40 -3.68 -1.91
CA VAL A 34 5.69 -2.46 -2.31
C VAL A 34 6.09 -2.00 -3.72
N ASP A 35 5.09 -1.63 -4.51
CA ASP A 35 5.22 -0.96 -5.79
C ASP A 35 4.68 0.48 -5.71
N VAL A 36 5.61 1.41 -5.91
CA VAL A 36 5.40 2.87 -5.89
C VAL A 36 5.79 3.52 -7.22
N SER A 37 6.03 2.73 -8.27
CA SER A 37 6.42 3.20 -9.61
C SER A 37 5.32 4.06 -10.26
N ALA A 38 4.06 3.71 -10.02
CA ALA A 38 2.88 4.37 -10.59
C ALA A 38 2.18 5.34 -9.63
N THR A 39 2.89 5.90 -8.65
CA THR A 39 2.32 6.76 -7.58
C THR A 39 1.47 7.93 -8.06
N ALA A 40 1.62 8.41 -9.30
CA ALA A 40 0.72 9.40 -9.89
C ALA A 40 -0.74 8.94 -9.94
N PHE A 41 -0.97 7.61 -9.99
CA PHE A 41 -2.28 6.97 -10.17
C PHE A 41 -2.62 5.99 -9.05
N LYS A 42 -1.66 5.14 -8.64
CA LYS A 42 -1.89 4.07 -7.65
C LYS A 42 -0.63 3.66 -6.92
N VAL A 43 -0.83 2.96 -5.80
CA VAL A 43 0.20 2.17 -5.12
C VAL A 43 -0.31 0.75 -4.91
N THR A 44 0.61 -0.22 -4.99
CA THR A 44 0.31 -1.62 -4.72
C THR A 44 1.27 -2.12 -3.66
N PHE A 45 0.78 -2.93 -2.73
CA PHE A 45 1.61 -3.58 -1.72
C PHE A 45 1.11 -4.98 -1.42
N GLU A 46 2.03 -5.82 -0.97
CA GLU A 46 1.77 -7.18 -0.55
C GLU A 46 2.11 -7.32 0.94
N LEU A 47 1.33 -8.17 1.61
CA LEU A 47 1.51 -8.51 3.01
C LEU A 47 2.23 -9.85 3.13
N THR A 48 2.91 -10.05 4.26
CA THR A 48 3.50 -11.34 4.62
C THR A 48 2.46 -12.44 4.80
N SER A 49 1.18 -12.07 5.05
CA SER A 49 0.05 -13.00 5.01
C SER A 49 -0.33 -13.49 3.60
N GLY A 50 0.29 -12.96 2.54
CA GLY A 50 -0.02 -13.27 1.14
C GLY A 50 -1.16 -12.45 0.53
N GLU A 51 -1.75 -11.51 1.28
CA GLU A 51 -2.77 -10.59 0.75
C GLU A 51 -2.08 -9.47 -0.05
N SER A 52 -2.64 -9.11 -1.20
CA SER A 52 -2.20 -7.96 -2.00
C SER A 52 -3.30 -6.92 -2.08
N ALA A 53 -2.90 -5.65 -2.06
CA ALA A 53 -3.81 -4.52 -2.08
C ALA A 53 -3.32 -3.47 -3.08
N THR A 54 -4.25 -2.95 -3.89
CA THR A 54 -4.01 -1.79 -4.74
C THR A 54 -4.91 -0.64 -4.29
N ILE A 55 -4.30 0.49 -3.96
CA ILE A 55 -4.98 1.73 -3.59
C ILE A 55 -4.83 2.72 -4.73
N TRP A 56 -5.97 3.18 -5.26
CA TRP A 56 -6.00 4.19 -6.31
C TRP A 56 -6.07 5.59 -5.69
N ARG A 57 -5.46 6.57 -6.37
CA ARG A 57 -5.44 7.95 -5.91
C ARG A 57 -6.83 8.57 -5.84
N ASP A 58 -7.70 8.23 -6.79
CA ASP A 58 -9.07 8.72 -6.88
C ASP A 58 -10.03 8.00 -5.92
N SER A 59 -9.60 6.93 -5.26
CA SER A 59 -10.42 6.22 -4.26
C SER A 59 -10.29 6.75 -2.83
N CYS A 60 -9.46 7.78 -2.59
CA CYS A 60 -9.27 8.36 -1.27
C CYS A 60 -8.87 9.85 -1.33
N GLU A 61 -8.89 10.52 -0.18
CA GLU A 61 -8.48 11.92 -0.07
C GLU A 61 -7.01 12.10 -0.49
N ASP A 62 -6.72 13.09 -1.33
CA ASP A 62 -5.39 13.31 -1.92
C ASP A 62 -4.29 13.46 -0.85
N VAL A 63 -4.60 14.09 0.28
CA VAL A 63 -3.67 14.23 1.42
C VAL A 63 -3.32 12.86 2.03
N ALA A 64 -4.32 12.01 2.25
CA ALA A 64 -4.13 10.68 2.81
C ALA A 64 -3.34 9.79 1.83
N TYR A 65 -3.64 9.89 0.53
CA TYR A 65 -2.93 9.17 -0.51
C TYR A 65 -1.45 9.57 -0.58
N ARG A 66 -1.14 10.87 -0.53
CA ARG A 66 0.24 11.36 -0.50
C ARG A 66 0.99 10.86 0.73
N GLN A 67 0.36 10.89 1.90
CA GLN A 67 0.95 10.34 3.13
C GLN A 67 1.25 8.85 3.01
N LEU A 68 0.31 8.06 2.46
CA LEU A 68 0.51 6.65 2.17
C LEU A 68 1.73 6.43 1.25
N CYS A 69 1.83 7.19 0.15
CA CYS A 69 2.95 7.10 -0.77
C CYS A 69 4.29 7.37 -0.07
N LEU A 70 4.35 8.34 0.84
CA LEU A 70 5.54 8.66 1.62
C LEU A 70 5.93 7.50 2.54
N ILE A 71 4.97 6.96 3.29
CA ILE A 71 5.19 5.82 4.21
C ILE A 71 5.75 4.62 3.44
N LEU A 72 5.13 4.26 2.32
CA LEU A 72 5.54 3.11 1.51
C LEU A 72 6.94 3.33 0.89
N ARG A 73 7.27 4.54 0.45
CA ARG A 73 8.60 4.88 -0.06
C ARG A 73 9.67 4.79 1.03
N GLN A 74 9.39 5.34 2.22
CA GLN A 74 10.31 5.28 3.37
C GLN A 74 10.59 3.83 3.76
N TRP A 75 9.54 3.01 3.87
CA TRP A 75 9.68 1.59 4.15
C TRP A 75 10.51 0.88 3.07
N LYS A 76 10.23 1.12 1.77
CA LYS A 76 10.97 0.51 0.64
C LYS A 76 12.46 0.84 0.67
N MET A 77 12.81 2.05 1.08
CA MET A 77 14.20 2.50 1.15
C MET A 77 14.95 1.92 2.36
N GLY A 78 14.30 1.15 3.23
CA GLY A 78 14.89 0.72 4.50
C GLY A 78 15.24 1.91 5.39
N ALA A 79 14.55 3.05 5.20
CA ALA A 79 14.81 4.21 6.01
C ALA A 79 14.35 3.92 7.44
N GLU A 80 15.29 3.72 8.35
CA GLU A 80 15.11 4.20 9.72
C GLU A 80 14.79 5.69 9.56
N ALA A 81 13.51 6.05 9.66
CA ALA A 81 13.13 7.46 9.62
C ALA A 81 13.94 8.19 10.69
N PRO A 82 14.57 9.34 10.40
CA PRO A 82 15.26 10.07 11.44
C PRO A 82 14.24 10.45 12.52
N ILE A 83 14.62 10.13 13.76
CA ILE A 83 13.98 10.49 15.03
C ILE A 83 13.63 11.97 15.11
#